data_AF-A0A0W8FBR6-F1
#
_entry.id   AF-A0A0W8FBR6-F1
#
_cell.length_a   1.000
_cell.length_b   1.000
_cell.length_c   1.000
_cell.angle_alpha   90.00
_cell.angle_beta   90.00
_cell.angle_gamma   90.00
#
_symmetry.space_group_name_H-M   'P 1'
#
loop_
_entity.id
_entity.type
_entity.pdbx_description
1 polymer ?
#
loop_
_entity_poly.entity_id
_entity_poly.type
_entity_poly.pdbx_seq_one_letter_code
_entity_poly.pdbx_strand_id
1 'polypeptide(L)'
;MDSMIVLMAQCMTVSAIAQMIDEHDTRIWRILQHYVEEARFNEDFSNIKSIGVDETSRAKGHKYVSVFIDLDESRVIHVCEGKDASTIESFKDDLDQHNGSSGNIENFFCDMSPAFISGIENSFLNASITFDKFHVMKFMNEAVDKVRREEQSHNALLKRTRYIWLKNPENLTTNQNEMLKPLKRIRLKTMNAYNIKLALREFWRYEYRKSAEDYLKLVLLGYA
;
A
#
# COMPACT_ATOMS: atom_id res chain seq x y z
N MET A 1 33.61 4.90 -18.11
CA MET A 1 32.94 6.13 -17.64
C MET A 1 31.47 5.83 -17.37
N ASP A 2 30.81 5.15 -18.28
CA ASP A 2 29.40 4.74 -18.20
C ASP A 2 29.07 3.90 -16.96
N SER A 3 29.89 2.90 -16.63
CA SER A 3 29.71 2.10 -15.40
C SER A 3 29.74 2.94 -14.12
N MET A 4 30.59 3.97 -14.07
CA MET A 4 30.64 4.92 -12.95
C MET A 4 29.36 5.74 -12.88
N ILE A 5 28.83 6.19 -14.03
CA ILE A 5 27.57 6.95 -14.11
C ILE A 5 26.39 6.09 -13.60
N VAL A 6 26.29 4.83 -14.03
CA VAL A 6 25.22 3.91 -13.58
C VAL A 6 25.30 3.67 -12.06
N LEU A 7 26.50 3.43 -11.52
CA LEU A 7 26.70 3.24 -10.08
C LEU A 7 26.34 4.50 -9.28
N MET A 8 26.75 5.68 -9.74
CA MET A 8 26.41 6.94 -9.07
C MET A 8 24.90 7.19 -9.07
N ALA A 9 24.20 6.88 -10.18
CA ALA A 9 22.75 7.09 -10.30
C ALA A 9 21.91 6.31 -9.28
N GLN A 10 22.45 5.28 -8.65
CA GLN A 10 21.79 4.55 -7.57
C GLN A 10 21.72 5.34 -6.25
N CYS A 11 22.59 6.33 -6.05
CA CYS A 11 22.75 7.02 -4.76
C CYS A 11 22.64 8.54 -4.84
N MET A 12 22.56 9.13 -6.04
CA MET A 12 22.46 10.58 -6.21
C MET A 12 21.68 10.98 -7.46
N THR A 13 21.32 12.26 -7.55
CA THR A 13 20.55 12.78 -8.69
C THR A 13 21.40 12.88 -9.95
N VAL A 14 20.77 12.70 -11.12
CA VAL A 14 21.44 12.87 -12.42
C VAL A 14 22.12 14.24 -12.55
N SER A 15 21.50 15.30 -12.02
CA SER A 15 22.09 16.64 -12.02
C SER A 15 23.36 16.76 -11.17
N ALA A 16 23.45 16.02 -10.05
CA ALA A 16 24.67 15.99 -9.24
C ALA A 16 25.80 15.24 -9.97
N ILE A 17 25.48 14.13 -10.64
CA ILE A 17 26.44 13.38 -11.47
C ILE A 17 26.96 14.26 -12.60
N ALA A 18 26.06 14.96 -13.30
CA ALA A 18 26.37 15.91 -14.37
C ALA A 18 27.42 16.94 -13.93
N GLN A 19 27.23 17.53 -12.74
CA GLN A 19 28.17 18.49 -12.16
C GLN A 19 29.52 17.86 -11.78
N MET A 20 29.53 16.63 -11.27
CA MET A 20 30.78 15.97 -10.84
C MET A 20 31.68 15.59 -12.02
N ILE A 21 31.10 15.24 -13.16
CA ILE A 21 31.83 14.78 -14.34
C ILE A 21 31.96 15.85 -15.44
N ASP A 22 31.50 17.08 -15.17
CA ASP A 22 31.47 18.22 -16.10
C ASP A 22 30.77 17.90 -17.43
N GLU A 23 29.56 17.31 -17.35
CA GLU A 23 28.73 16.96 -18.51
C GLU A 23 27.29 17.43 -18.36
N HIS A 24 26.51 17.35 -19.45
CA HIS A 24 25.08 17.62 -19.44
C HIS A 24 24.25 16.43 -18.96
N ASP A 25 23.23 16.69 -18.14
CA ASP A 25 22.27 15.70 -17.64
C ASP A 25 21.61 14.86 -18.76
N THR A 26 21.30 15.49 -19.91
CA THR A 26 20.73 14.81 -21.08
C THR A 26 21.62 13.70 -21.62
N ARG A 27 22.94 13.81 -21.54
CA ARG A 27 23.87 12.75 -21.95
C ARG A 27 23.86 11.60 -20.95
N ILE A 28 23.82 11.91 -19.65
CA ILE A 28 23.70 10.90 -18.60
C ILE A 28 22.39 10.13 -18.74
N TRP A 29 21.27 10.82 -19.01
CA TRP A 29 19.99 10.15 -19.25
C TRP A 29 20.04 9.17 -20.42
N ARG A 30 20.73 9.49 -21.52
CA ARG A 30 20.90 8.56 -22.65
C ARG A 30 21.68 7.31 -22.25
N ILE A 31 22.73 7.47 -21.46
CA ILE A 31 23.52 6.34 -20.93
C ILE A 31 22.63 5.46 -20.03
N LEU A 32 21.91 6.07 -19.08
CA LEU A 32 21.01 5.33 -18.19
C LEU A 32 19.90 4.61 -18.97
N GLN A 33 19.28 5.26 -19.94
CA GLN A 33 18.26 4.66 -20.80
C GLN A 33 18.79 3.44 -21.53
N HIS A 34 19.96 3.56 -22.17
CA HIS A 34 20.58 2.46 -22.90
C HIS A 34 20.78 1.21 -22.01
N TYR A 35 21.37 1.37 -20.83
CA TYR A 35 21.63 0.24 -19.93
C TYR A 35 20.37 -0.30 -19.25
N VAL A 36 19.39 0.56 -18.96
CA VAL A 36 18.10 0.12 -18.41
C VAL A 36 17.32 -0.66 -19.45
N GLU A 37 17.26 -0.20 -20.70
CA GLU A 37 16.60 -0.93 -21.80
C GLU A 37 17.28 -2.27 -22.07
N GLU A 38 18.62 -2.31 -22.08
CA GLU A 38 19.37 -3.56 -22.21
C GLU A 38 19.11 -4.52 -21.04
N ALA A 39 19.11 -4.02 -19.80
CA ALA A 39 18.81 -4.85 -18.62
C ALA A 39 17.37 -5.39 -18.68
N ARG A 40 16.40 -4.54 -19.03
CA ARG A 40 14.99 -4.91 -19.19
C ARG A 40 14.80 -5.98 -20.25
N PHE A 41 15.45 -5.84 -21.41
CA PHE A 41 15.37 -6.83 -22.48
C PHE A 41 15.83 -8.23 -22.05
N ASN A 42 16.76 -8.31 -21.10
CA ASN A 42 17.30 -9.57 -20.58
C ASN A 42 16.56 -10.10 -19.33
N GLU A 43 15.50 -9.43 -18.88
CA GLU A 43 14.70 -9.91 -17.75
C GLU A 43 13.93 -11.18 -18.12
N ASP A 44 13.75 -12.05 -17.13
CA ASP A 44 12.93 -13.26 -17.22
C ASP A 44 12.00 -13.35 -16.02
N PHE A 45 10.71 -13.45 -16.32
CA PHE A 45 9.62 -13.49 -15.35
C PHE A 45 8.95 -14.87 -15.27
N SER A 46 9.56 -15.90 -15.87
CA SER A 46 9.07 -17.29 -15.87
C SER A 46 8.82 -17.87 -14.47
N ASN A 47 9.57 -17.42 -13.46
CA ASN A 47 9.51 -17.95 -12.09
C ASN A 47 8.73 -17.08 -11.11
N ILE A 48 8.14 -15.96 -11.54
CA ILE A 48 7.46 -15.04 -10.64
C ILE A 48 6.12 -15.61 -10.20
N LYS A 49 5.83 -15.53 -8.90
CA LYS A 49 4.59 -16.05 -8.30
C LYS A 49 3.84 -15.04 -7.44
N SER A 50 4.58 -14.18 -6.74
CA SER A 50 4.03 -13.22 -5.78
C SER A 50 4.30 -11.79 -6.22
N ILE A 51 3.23 -11.06 -6.55
CA ILE A 51 3.30 -9.68 -7.04
C ILE A 51 2.78 -8.72 -5.97
N GLY A 52 3.56 -7.69 -5.67
CA GLY A 52 3.08 -6.49 -4.97
C GLY A 52 2.77 -5.39 -5.98
N VAL A 53 1.66 -4.67 -5.79
CA VAL A 53 1.34 -3.46 -6.55
C VAL A 53 0.99 -2.32 -5.59
N ASP A 54 1.61 -1.17 -5.80
CA ASP A 54 1.35 0.05 -5.02
C ASP A 54 1.30 1.29 -5.92
N GLU A 55 0.51 2.28 -5.50
CA GLU A 55 0.36 3.56 -6.18
C GLU A 55 1.25 4.62 -5.53
N THR A 56 2.16 5.21 -6.31
CA THR A 56 2.93 6.37 -5.86
C THR A 56 2.51 7.64 -6.62
N SER A 57 2.23 8.71 -5.86
CA SER A 57 1.98 10.02 -6.47
C SER A 57 3.29 10.65 -6.95
N ARG A 58 3.41 10.89 -8.26
CA ARG A 58 4.62 11.47 -8.88
C ARG A 58 4.73 12.98 -8.67
N ALA A 59 3.60 13.70 -8.63
CA ALA A 59 3.54 15.16 -8.44
C ALA A 59 2.15 15.63 -7.96
N LYS A 60 2.05 16.89 -7.50
CA LYS A 60 0.75 17.54 -7.26
C LYS A 60 -0.08 17.53 -8.56
N GLY A 61 -1.36 17.14 -8.46
CA GLY A 61 -2.30 17.19 -9.59
C GLY A 61 -2.64 15.84 -10.25
N HIS A 62 -2.77 14.76 -9.46
CA HIS A 62 -3.33 13.48 -9.92
C HIS A 62 -2.51 12.72 -10.98
N LYS A 63 -1.16 12.83 -10.96
CA LYS A 63 -0.29 11.93 -11.73
C LYS A 63 0.18 10.77 -10.84
N TYR A 64 -0.40 9.61 -11.07
CA TYR A 64 -0.08 8.38 -10.36
C TYR A 64 0.83 7.50 -11.21
N VAL A 65 1.72 6.78 -10.54
CA VAL A 65 2.55 5.73 -11.12
C VAL A 65 2.27 4.47 -10.32
N SER A 66 1.91 3.39 -11.01
CA SER A 66 1.78 2.06 -10.42
C SER A 66 3.13 1.36 -10.51
N VAL A 67 3.56 0.78 -9.40
CA VAL A 67 4.82 0.04 -9.30
C VAL A 67 4.49 -1.40 -8.97
N PHE A 68 4.96 -2.32 -9.80
CA PHE A 68 4.84 -3.77 -9.60
C PHE A 68 6.17 -4.33 -9.12
N ILE A 69 6.10 -5.15 -8.08
CA ILE A 69 7.25 -5.68 -7.35
C ILE A 69 7.11 -7.18 -7.29
N ASP A 70 8.16 -7.89 -7.66
CA ASP A 70 8.32 -9.30 -7.33
C ASP A 70 8.69 -9.38 -5.84
N LEU A 71 7.78 -9.93 -5.05
CA LEU A 71 7.94 -10.00 -3.60
C LEU A 71 8.89 -11.11 -3.15
N ASP A 72 9.12 -12.12 -3.99
CA ASP A 72 9.99 -13.23 -3.68
C ASP A 72 11.46 -12.77 -3.79
N GLU A 73 11.80 -12.04 -4.85
CA GLU A 73 13.15 -11.51 -5.10
C GLU A 73 13.33 -10.03 -4.66
N SER A 74 12.28 -9.40 -4.12
CA SER A 74 12.29 -7.99 -3.67
C SER A 74 12.78 -7.00 -4.72
N ARG A 75 12.29 -7.12 -5.96
CA ARG A 75 12.72 -6.30 -7.10
C ARG A 75 11.54 -5.67 -7.84
N VAL A 76 11.76 -4.47 -8.39
CA VAL A 76 10.77 -3.80 -9.25
C VAL A 76 10.80 -4.46 -10.62
N ILE A 77 9.63 -4.93 -11.07
CA ILE A 77 9.50 -5.67 -12.34
C ILE A 77 8.62 -4.96 -13.36
N HIS A 78 7.83 -3.96 -12.97
CA HIS A 78 7.10 -3.13 -13.93
C HIS A 78 6.74 -1.78 -13.31
N VAL A 79 6.73 -0.73 -14.13
CA VAL A 79 6.35 0.62 -13.72
C VAL A 79 5.56 1.25 -14.85
N CYS A 80 4.34 1.71 -14.56
CA CYS A 80 3.49 2.34 -15.56
C CYS A 80 2.74 3.56 -15.02
N GLU A 81 2.39 4.48 -15.91
CA GLU A 81 1.58 5.64 -15.54
C GLU A 81 0.10 5.24 -15.38
N GLY A 82 -0.58 5.86 -14.43
CA GLY A 82 -1.99 5.59 -14.13
C GLY A 82 -2.17 4.80 -12.85
N LYS A 83 -3.41 4.34 -12.65
CA LYS A 83 -3.84 3.59 -11.45
C LYS A 83 -5.15 2.83 -11.62
N ASP A 84 -5.56 2.62 -12.87
CA ASP A 84 -6.82 1.96 -13.19
C ASP A 84 -6.54 0.50 -13.62
N ALA A 85 -7.59 -0.22 -14.02
CA ALA A 85 -7.44 -1.61 -14.45
C ALA A 85 -6.47 -1.77 -15.63
N SER A 86 -6.25 -0.73 -16.44
CA SER A 86 -5.31 -0.79 -17.57
C SER A 86 -3.86 -0.95 -17.13
N THR A 87 -3.50 -0.56 -15.89
CA THR A 87 -2.15 -0.80 -15.38
C THR A 87 -1.89 -2.28 -15.14
N ILE A 88 -2.93 -3.05 -14.77
CA ILE A 88 -2.85 -4.50 -14.59
C ILE A 88 -2.72 -5.20 -15.95
N GLU A 89 -3.47 -4.74 -16.95
CA GLU A 89 -3.37 -5.23 -18.33
C GLU A 89 -1.97 -4.95 -18.90
N SER A 90 -1.46 -3.73 -18.73
CA SER A 90 -0.10 -3.37 -19.13
C SER A 90 0.96 -4.24 -18.46
N PHE A 91 0.78 -4.56 -17.17
CA PHE A 91 1.68 -5.48 -16.49
C PHE A 91 1.59 -6.90 -17.05
N LYS A 92 0.39 -7.40 -17.35
CA LYS A 92 0.21 -8.71 -17.96
C LYS A 92 0.88 -8.80 -19.33
N ASP A 93 0.75 -7.77 -20.16
CA ASP A 93 1.39 -7.72 -21.46
C ASP A 93 2.92 -7.73 -21.34
N ASP A 94 3.48 -7.02 -20.35
CA ASP A 94 4.91 -7.02 -20.02
C ASP A 94 5.36 -8.38 -19.46
N LEU A 95 4.53 -9.02 -18.64
CA LEU A 95 4.77 -10.35 -18.09
C LEU A 95 4.92 -11.39 -19.21
N ASP A 96 3.98 -11.40 -20.16
CA ASP A 96 3.99 -12.32 -21.30
C ASP A 96 5.18 -12.05 -22.25
N GLN A 97 5.64 -10.80 -22.36
CA GLN A 97 6.83 -10.42 -23.16
C GLN A 97 8.15 -10.93 -22.55
N HIS A 98 8.21 -11.09 -21.23
CA HIS A 98 9.42 -11.54 -20.51
C HIS A 98 9.30 -13.00 -20.06
N ASN A 99 8.66 -13.85 -20.87
CA ASN A 99 8.47 -15.30 -20.63
C ASN A 99 7.69 -15.68 -19.36
N GLY A 100 7.04 -14.71 -18.72
CA GLY A 100 6.11 -14.98 -17.62
C GLY A 100 4.78 -15.52 -18.14
N SER A 101 3.94 -15.97 -17.20
CA SER A 101 2.57 -16.38 -17.50
C SER A 101 1.66 -15.98 -16.37
N SER A 102 0.50 -15.40 -16.71
CA SER A 102 -0.53 -15.07 -15.72
C SER A 102 -1.00 -16.29 -14.91
N GLY A 103 -0.91 -17.50 -15.47
CA GLY A 103 -1.25 -18.74 -14.78
C GLY A 103 -0.27 -19.14 -13.67
N ASN A 104 0.95 -18.60 -13.68
CA ASN A 104 1.97 -18.86 -12.66
C ASN A 104 1.85 -17.90 -11.47
N ILE A 105 1.12 -16.80 -11.62
CA ILE A 105 0.92 -15.84 -10.54
C ILE A 105 -0.09 -16.39 -9.54
N GLU A 106 0.39 -16.68 -8.33
CA GLU A 106 -0.40 -17.27 -7.25
C GLU A 106 -0.94 -16.19 -6.29
N ASN A 107 -0.19 -15.11 -6.09
CA ASN A 107 -0.52 -14.09 -5.09
C ASN A 107 -0.36 -12.68 -5.65
N PHE A 108 -1.35 -11.83 -5.37
CA PHE A 108 -1.27 -10.39 -5.54
C PHE A 108 -1.45 -9.69 -4.20
N PHE A 109 -0.54 -8.77 -3.89
CA PHE A 109 -0.58 -7.92 -2.71
C PHE A 109 -0.85 -6.50 -3.18
N CYS A 110 -2.00 -5.96 -2.83
CA CYS A 110 -2.41 -4.63 -3.27
C CYS A 110 -3.15 -3.87 -2.17
N ASP A 111 -3.44 -2.61 -2.44
CA ASP A 111 -4.41 -1.86 -1.66
C ASP A 111 -5.84 -2.33 -1.96
N MET A 112 -6.85 -1.69 -1.36
CA MET A 112 -8.26 -2.03 -1.61
C MET A 112 -8.86 -1.21 -2.77
N SER A 113 -8.06 -0.84 -3.79
CA SER A 113 -8.53 -0.13 -4.98
C SER A 113 -9.46 -1.04 -5.80
N PRO A 114 -10.72 -0.65 -6.06
CA PRO A 114 -11.64 -1.43 -6.89
C PRO A 114 -11.10 -1.67 -8.30
N ALA A 115 -10.29 -0.74 -8.82
CA ALA A 115 -9.69 -0.87 -10.15
C ALA A 115 -8.64 -1.98 -10.19
N PHE A 116 -7.77 -2.08 -9.18
CA PHE A 116 -6.81 -3.17 -9.08
C PHE A 116 -7.48 -4.50 -8.82
N ILE A 117 -8.44 -4.55 -7.90
CA ILE A 117 -9.20 -5.78 -7.61
C ILE A 117 -9.82 -6.31 -8.92
N SER A 118 -10.56 -5.46 -9.64
CA SER A 118 -11.18 -5.86 -10.89
C SER A 118 -10.15 -6.23 -11.97
N GLY A 119 -9.06 -5.48 -12.10
CA GLY A 119 -8.02 -5.77 -13.09
C GLY A 119 -7.35 -7.12 -12.83
N ILE A 120 -7.06 -7.43 -11.56
CA ILE A 120 -6.44 -8.68 -11.13
C ILE A 120 -7.41 -9.85 -11.35
N GLU A 121 -8.65 -9.74 -10.88
CA GLU A 121 -9.67 -10.77 -11.05
C GLU A 121 -9.95 -11.09 -12.54
N ASN A 122 -9.88 -10.10 -13.42
CA ASN A 122 -10.08 -10.29 -14.86
C ASN A 122 -8.84 -10.88 -15.57
N SER A 123 -7.64 -10.55 -15.10
CA SER A 123 -6.38 -10.86 -15.82
C SER A 123 -5.65 -12.10 -15.27
N PHE A 124 -5.81 -12.39 -13.98
CA PHE A 124 -5.07 -13.38 -13.20
C PHE A 124 -6.02 -14.28 -12.40
N LEU A 125 -6.74 -15.16 -13.11
CA LEU A 125 -7.85 -15.97 -12.57
C LEU A 125 -7.46 -16.92 -11.42
N ASN A 126 -6.18 -17.30 -11.32
CA ASN A 126 -5.69 -18.21 -10.28
C ASN A 126 -5.12 -17.47 -9.06
N ALA A 127 -4.96 -16.14 -9.15
CA ALA A 127 -4.27 -15.38 -8.12
C ALA A 127 -5.19 -15.05 -6.94
N SER A 128 -4.66 -15.21 -5.73
CA SER A 128 -5.30 -14.75 -4.51
C SER A 128 -4.90 -13.31 -4.21
N ILE A 129 -5.88 -12.46 -3.91
CA ILE A 129 -5.65 -11.07 -3.52
C ILE A 129 -5.46 -10.98 -2.00
N THR A 130 -4.36 -10.39 -1.58
CA THR A 130 -4.03 -10.11 -0.18
C THR A 130 -3.93 -8.60 0.03
N PHE A 131 -4.74 -8.06 0.93
CA PHE A 131 -4.68 -6.63 1.26
C PHE A 131 -3.62 -6.34 2.30
N ASP A 132 -2.85 -5.28 2.07
CA ASP A 132 -1.89 -4.80 3.05
C ASP A 132 -2.59 -4.25 4.32
N LYS A 133 -2.09 -4.66 5.48
CA LYS A 133 -2.51 -4.23 6.81
C LYS A 133 -2.53 -2.72 6.97
N PHE A 134 -1.54 -2.00 6.42
CA PHE A 134 -1.50 -0.54 6.57
C PHE A 134 -2.73 0.11 5.94
N HIS A 135 -3.08 -0.31 4.72
CA HIS A 135 -4.26 0.16 4.01
C HIS A 135 -5.55 -0.19 4.77
N VAL A 136 -5.72 -1.43 5.23
CA VAL A 136 -6.88 -1.84 6.05
C VAL A 136 -7.04 -0.96 7.30
N MET A 137 -5.95 -0.73 8.03
CA MET A 137 -5.98 0.11 9.24
C MET A 137 -6.23 1.58 8.94
N LYS A 138 -5.77 2.08 7.79
CA LYS A 138 -6.07 3.44 7.31
C LYS A 138 -7.57 3.61 7.07
N PHE A 139 -8.21 2.69 6.35
CA PHE A 139 -9.67 2.70 6.16
C PHE A 139 -10.43 2.63 7.48
N MET A 140 -10.00 1.79 8.44
CA MET A 140 -10.63 1.74 9.76
C MET A 140 -10.49 3.06 10.54
N ASN A 141 -9.33 3.71 10.47
CA ASN A 141 -9.12 5.01 11.09
C ASN A 141 -10.05 6.09 10.49
N GLU A 142 -10.24 6.08 9.18
CA GLU A 142 -11.16 6.98 8.48
C GLU A 142 -12.61 6.72 8.89
N ALA A 143 -13.03 5.46 8.99
CA ALA A 143 -14.35 5.08 9.46
C ALA A 143 -14.61 5.53 10.91
N VAL A 144 -13.64 5.34 11.82
CA VAL A 144 -13.74 5.83 13.21
C VAL A 144 -13.87 7.35 13.25
N ASP A 145 -13.06 8.09 12.47
CA ASP A 145 -13.17 9.55 12.42
C ASP A 145 -14.50 10.01 11.81
N LYS A 146 -15.05 9.28 10.84
CA LYS A 146 -16.39 9.55 10.27
C LYS A 146 -17.48 9.44 11.33
N VAL A 147 -17.54 8.32 12.05
CA VAL A 147 -18.51 8.11 13.16
C VAL A 147 -18.34 9.19 14.23
N ARG A 148 -17.09 9.54 14.56
CA ARG A 148 -16.80 10.63 15.49
C ARG A 148 -17.33 11.97 15.00
N ARG A 149 -17.12 12.33 13.73
CA ARG A 149 -17.59 13.62 13.17
C ARG A 149 -19.11 13.71 13.21
N GLU A 150 -19.79 12.62 12.84
CA GLU A 150 -21.25 12.52 12.88
C GLU A 150 -21.75 12.71 14.32
N GLU A 151 -21.23 11.96 15.28
CA GLU A 151 -21.66 12.03 16.69
C GLU A 151 -21.26 13.36 17.36
N GLN A 152 -20.11 13.93 17.00
CA GLN A 152 -19.62 15.20 17.53
C GLN A 152 -20.46 16.41 17.09
N SER A 153 -21.25 16.29 16.03
CA SER A 153 -22.17 17.35 15.58
C SER A 153 -23.20 17.71 16.65
N HIS A 154 -23.61 16.73 17.46
CA HIS A 154 -24.61 16.87 18.52
C HIS A 154 -24.08 16.49 19.91
N ASN A 155 -22.78 16.14 20.04
CA ASN A 155 -22.13 15.85 21.31
C ASN A 155 -20.82 16.63 21.46
N ALA A 156 -20.85 17.68 22.29
CA ALA A 156 -19.70 18.55 22.51
C ALA A 156 -18.50 17.85 23.18
N LEU A 157 -18.72 16.73 23.88
CA LEU A 157 -17.66 15.96 24.55
C LEU A 157 -16.64 15.36 23.57
N LEU A 158 -17.02 15.18 22.31
CA LEU A 158 -16.14 14.65 21.27
C LEU A 158 -15.31 15.73 20.57
N LYS A 159 -15.52 17.02 20.88
CA LYS A 159 -14.70 18.10 20.32
C LYS A 159 -13.26 17.94 20.77
N ARG A 160 -12.31 18.14 19.84
CA ARG A 160 -10.85 18.01 20.07
C ARG A 160 -10.38 16.62 20.53
N THR A 161 -11.20 15.58 20.37
CA THR A 161 -10.84 14.20 20.75
C THR A 161 -10.29 13.35 19.60
N ARG A 162 -10.21 13.87 18.36
CA ARG A 162 -9.86 13.11 17.14
C ARG A 162 -8.67 12.16 17.34
N TYR A 163 -7.55 12.69 17.81
CA TYR A 163 -6.31 11.92 17.96
C TYR A 163 -6.34 10.87 19.07
N ILE A 164 -7.31 10.93 19.99
CA ILE A 164 -7.52 9.89 21.01
C ILE A 164 -7.95 8.58 20.31
N TRP A 165 -8.82 8.67 19.31
CA TRP A 165 -9.39 7.52 18.61
C TRP A 165 -8.49 6.98 17.49
N LEU A 166 -7.60 7.81 16.95
CA LEU A 166 -6.68 7.43 15.87
C LEU A 166 -5.41 6.75 16.38
N LYS A 167 -5.06 6.93 17.65
CA LYS A 167 -3.90 6.30 18.26
C LYS A 167 -4.24 4.93 18.85
N ASN A 168 -3.19 4.17 19.13
CA ASN A 168 -3.30 3.00 19.99
C ASN A 168 -3.27 3.41 21.47
N PRO A 169 -3.87 2.62 22.38
CA PRO A 169 -3.89 2.93 23.81
C PRO A 169 -2.50 3.19 24.41
N GLU A 170 -1.50 2.40 24.00
CA GLU A 170 -0.11 2.54 24.44
C GLU A 170 0.58 3.83 23.95
N ASN A 171 0.04 4.48 22.91
CA ASN A 171 0.59 5.68 22.29
C ASN A 171 -0.13 6.98 22.72
N LEU A 172 -1.10 6.87 23.64
CA LEU A 172 -1.83 8.02 24.16
C LEU A 172 -0.95 8.80 25.15
N THR A 173 -0.94 10.12 25.03
CA THR A 173 -0.31 10.98 26.05
C THR A 173 -1.11 10.96 27.34
N THR A 174 -0.50 11.37 28.46
CA THR A 174 -1.18 11.48 29.75
C THR A 174 -2.47 12.30 29.64
N ASN A 175 -2.41 13.45 28.97
CA ASN A 175 -3.59 14.29 28.75
C ASN A 175 -4.68 13.59 27.92
N GLN A 176 -4.30 12.84 26.88
CA GLN A 176 -5.25 12.08 26.07
C GLN A 176 -5.91 10.96 26.87
N ASN A 177 -5.16 10.29 27.75
CA ASN A 177 -5.70 9.27 28.66
C ASN A 177 -6.69 9.86 29.67
N GLU A 178 -6.39 11.01 30.28
CA GLU A 178 -7.32 11.68 31.19
C GLU A 178 -8.61 12.11 30.49
N MET A 179 -8.51 12.64 29.26
CA MET A 179 -9.68 12.98 28.45
C MET A 179 -10.52 11.75 28.06
N LEU A 180 -9.91 10.58 27.89
CA LEU A 180 -10.60 9.35 27.49
C LEU A 180 -11.39 8.72 28.65
N LYS A 181 -10.94 8.86 29.90
CA LYS A 181 -11.58 8.27 31.10
C LYS A 181 -13.08 8.56 31.21
N PRO A 182 -13.57 9.82 31.15
CA PRO A 182 -15.01 10.10 31.24
C PRO A 182 -15.78 9.56 30.03
N LEU A 183 -15.17 9.53 28.85
CA LEU A 183 -15.80 9.06 27.62
C LEU A 183 -16.07 7.54 27.63
N LYS A 184 -15.26 6.76 28.36
CA LYS A 184 -15.48 5.31 28.58
C LYS A 184 -16.74 4.99 29.37
N ARG A 185 -17.27 5.94 30.15
CA ARG A 185 -18.47 5.75 30.97
C ARG A 185 -19.76 6.06 30.23
N ILE A 186 -19.66 6.57 29.00
CA ILE A 186 -20.78 7.00 28.18
C ILE A 186 -20.92 6.02 27.01
N ARG A 187 -22.16 5.68 26.66
CA ARG A 187 -22.45 4.86 25.49
C ARG A 187 -22.32 5.70 24.21
N LEU A 188 -21.09 5.82 23.72
CA LEU A 188 -20.74 6.57 22.50
C LEU A 188 -20.61 5.62 21.31
N LYS A 189 -21.19 6.00 20.16
CA LYS A 189 -20.95 5.28 18.90
C LYS A 189 -19.48 5.32 18.51
N THR A 190 -18.82 6.45 18.77
CA THR A 190 -17.37 6.63 18.57
C THR A 190 -16.55 5.62 19.37
N MET A 191 -16.93 5.36 20.63
CA MET A 191 -16.24 4.37 21.47
C MET A 191 -16.41 2.96 20.90
N ASN A 192 -17.60 2.61 20.43
CA ASN A 192 -17.84 1.31 19.78
C ASN A 192 -17.00 1.16 18.52
N ALA A 193 -16.97 2.17 17.64
CA ALA A 193 -16.13 2.16 16.44
C ALA A 193 -14.63 2.03 16.79
N TYR A 194 -14.18 2.73 17.83
CA TYR A 194 -12.81 2.61 18.33
C TYR A 194 -12.50 1.21 18.85
N ASN A 195 -13.41 0.58 19.59
CA ASN A 195 -13.24 -0.79 20.07
C ASN A 195 -13.17 -1.81 18.93
N ILE A 196 -13.98 -1.64 17.86
CA ILE A 196 -13.90 -2.47 16.65
C ILE A 196 -12.51 -2.34 16.01
N LYS A 197 -12.00 -1.11 15.86
CA LYS A 197 -10.63 -0.88 15.37
C LYS A 197 -9.58 -1.60 16.23
N LEU A 198 -9.69 -1.51 17.55
CA LEU A 198 -8.75 -2.18 18.46
C LEU A 198 -8.85 -3.70 18.35
N ALA A 199 -10.05 -4.25 18.26
CA ALA A 199 -10.27 -5.67 18.06
C ALA A 199 -9.68 -6.15 16.72
N LEU A 200 -9.91 -5.41 15.63
CA LEU A 200 -9.28 -5.73 14.34
C LEU A 200 -7.75 -5.70 14.42
N ARG A 201 -7.14 -4.81 15.23
CA ARG A 201 -5.69 -4.84 15.44
C ARG A 201 -5.22 -6.15 16.06
N GLU A 202 -5.98 -6.70 17.01
CA GLU A 202 -5.65 -7.98 17.66
C GLU A 202 -5.77 -9.18 16.72
N PHE A 203 -6.59 -9.08 15.65
CA PHE A 203 -6.68 -10.13 14.62
C PHE A 203 -5.31 -10.48 14.00
N TRP A 204 -4.44 -9.50 13.78
CA TRP A 204 -3.08 -9.77 13.24
C TRP A 204 -2.12 -10.41 14.25
N ARG A 205 -2.53 -10.67 15.49
CA ARG A 205 -1.73 -11.44 16.46
C ARG A 205 -1.95 -12.95 16.34
N TYR A 206 -2.94 -13.38 15.55
CA TYR A 206 -3.22 -14.79 15.34
C TYR A 206 -2.29 -15.36 14.26
N GLU A 207 -1.59 -16.45 14.60
CA GLU A 207 -0.67 -17.14 13.68
C GLU A 207 -1.40 -18.20 12.81
N TYR A 208 -2.52 -18.74 13.30
CA TYR A 208 -3.28 -19.78 12.62
C TYR A 208 -4.53 -19.23 11.95
N ARG A 209 -4.67 -19.51 10.65
CA ARG A 209 -5.81 -19.07 9.81
C ARG A 209 -7.17 -19.32 10.45
N LYS A 210 -7.44 -20.54 10.92
CA LYS A 210 -8.74 -20.90 11.50
C LYS A 210 -9.07 -20.05 12.74
N SER A 211 -8.10 -19.86 13.63
CA SER A 211 -8.27 -19.03 14.83
C SER A 211 -8.47 -17.56 14.49
N ALA A 212 -7.77 -17.05 13.46
CA ALA A 212 -7.94 -15.70 12.97
C ALA A 212 -9.34 -15.48 12.35
N GLU A 213 -9.82 -16.42 11.54
CA GLU A 213 -11.17 -16.38 10.94
C GLU A 213 -12.28 -16.42 12.01
N ASP A 214 -12.17 -17.32 12.98
CA ASP A 214 -13.14 -17.44 14.07
C ASP A 214 -13.17 -16.16 14.92
N TYR A 215 -11.99 -15.59 15.22
CA TYR A 215 -11.89 -14.32 15.91
C TYR A 215 -12.50 -13.16 15.11
N LEU A 216 -12.21 -13.06 13.80
CA LEU A 216 -12.76 -12.00 12.97
C LEU A 216 -14.29 -12.06 12.90
N LYS A 217 -14.87 -13.27 12.77
CA LYS A 217 -16.32 -13.48 12.84
C LYS A 217 -16.89 -13.01 14.18
N LEU A 218 -16.23 -13.34 15.29
CA LEU A 218 -16.62 -12.87 16.61
C LEU A 218 -16.61 -11.33 16.70
N VAL A 219 -15.58 -10.67 16.17
CA VAL A 219 -15.50 -9.20 16.14
C VAL A 219 -16.61 -8.59 15.28
N LEU A 220 -16.94 -9.19 14.13
CA LEU A 220 -18.00 -8.68 13.28
C LEU A 220 -19.40 -8.90 13.89
N LEU A 221 -19.64 -10.05 14.52
CA LEU A 221 -20.93 -10.41 15.13
C LEU A 221 -21.15 -9.79 16.51
N GLY A 222 -20.08 -9.63 17.31
CA GLY A 222 -20.15 -9.11 18.67
C GLY A 222 -20.35 -7.60 18.75
N TYR A 223 -20.22 -6.89 17.63
CA TYR A 223 -20.42 -5.45 17.53
C TYR A 223 -21.53 -5.04 16.53
N ALA A 224 -22.20 -6.01 15.90
CA ALA A 224 -23.39 -5.82 15.07
C ALA A 224 -24.68 -5.65 15.91
#